data_AF-A0A933RJA5-F1
#
_entry.id   AF-A0A933RJA5-F1
#
_cell.length_a   1.000
_cell.length_b   1.000
_cell.length_c   1.000
_cell.angle_alpha   90.00
_cell.angle_beta   90.00
_cell.angle_gamma   90.00
#
_symmetry.space_group_name_H-M   'P 1'
#
loop_
_entity.id
_entity.type
_entity.pdbx_description
1 polymer ?
#
loop_
_entity_poly.entity_id
_entity_poly.type
_entity_poly.pdbx_seq_one_letter_code
_entity_poly.pdbx_strand_id
1 'polypeptide(L)'
;MLLGGWLLLAAGQASSDACGGRGVDRSAVPAALVPLFERAAVSYELGVQGPAILAALTKVESDFGRDLGPSSAGAVGWTQFLPSTWRTYGVDADGDGRADPRSAADAIHAAARYLRALGAPRDWRRALFGYNHADWYVDRVLDTSRRLGQPAAEVQGICAWTVPEGRKLVGGGRIVEIPGSPGESIDERLVKDVLLLRERFHLLITDGYAASGHAADGEHPLGLAVDVVPGPGGSWGDVDALARWAEPSQGRPRPPFRWVGYDGDRGHGRGDHLHLSWRHADAPSRRPPAAWVEVLVAP
;
A
#
# COMPACT_ATOMS: atom_id res chain seq x y z
N MET A 1 -5.83 55.03 -29.57
CA MET A 1 -6.68 54.60 -28.45
C MET A 1 -6.48 53.10 -28.28
N LEU A 2 -5.96 52.72 -27.11
CA LEU A 2 -5.72 51.37 -26.63
C LEU A 2 -7.03 50.60 -26.48
N LEU A 3 -7.00 49.26 -26.62
CA LEU A 3 -7.68 48.31 -25.73
C LEU A 3 -7.15 46.90 -26.02
N GLY A 4 -6.12 46.48 -25.28
CA GLY A 4 -5.68 45.09 -25.20
C GLY A 4 -6.50 44.35 -24.14
N GLY A 5 -7.30 43.38 -24.58
CA GLY A 5 -8.08 42.52 -23.69
C GLY A 5 -7.21 41.43 -23.09
N TRP A 6 -6.96 41.51 -21.79
CA TRP A 6 -6.36 40.44 -21.01
C TRP A 6 -7.46 39.44 -20.61
N LEU A 7 -7.44 38.25 -21.20
CA LEU A 7 -8.26 37.13 -20.74
C LEU A 7 -7.60 36.53 -19.49
N LEU A 8 -8.10 36.91 -18.31
CA LEU A 8 -7.81 36.18 -17.07
C LEU A 8 -8.51 34.81 -17.15
N LEU A 9 -7.74 33.76 -17.47
CA LEU A 9 -8.14 32.39 -17.14
C LEU A 9 -8.11 32.27 -15.61
N ALA A 10 -9.28 32.22 -14.99
CA ALA A 10 -9.41 31.78 -13.61
C ALA A 10 -8.95 30.31 -13.54
N ALA A 11 -7.81 30.08 -12.89
CA ALA A 11 -7.40 28.74 -12.51
C ALA A 11 -8.47 28.16 -11.59
N GLY A 12 -9.22 27.17 -12.07
CA GLY A 12 -10.11 26.38 -11.23
C GLY A 12 -9.26 25.72 -10.15
N GLN A 13 -9.49 26.09 -8.89
CA GLN A 13 -8.90 25.37 -7.76
C GLN A 13 -9.46 23.96 -7.78
N ALA A 14 -8.63 22.99 -8.15
CA ALA A 14 -8.91 21.58 -7.89
C ALA A 14 -8.99 21.43 -6.36
N SER A 15 -10.16 20.99 -5.89
CA SER A 15 -10.48 20.77 -4.48
C SER A 15 -9.42 19.88 -3.82
N SER A 16 -8.85 20.38 -2.73
CA SER A 16 -7.86 19.76 -1.84
C SER A 16 -8.36 18.52 -1.08
N ASP A 17 -9.51 17.96 -1.43
CA ASP A 17 -10.21 16.95 -0.63
C ASP A 17 -9.73 15.50 -0.89
N ALA A 18 -8.83 15.28 -1.86
CA ALA A 18 -8.40 13.95 -2.27
C ALA A 18 -7.22 13.34 -1.46
N CYS A 19 -6.55 14.11 -0.59
CA CYS A 19 -5.34 13.67 0.14
C CYS A 19 -5.48 13.63 1.67
N GLY A 20 -6.70 13.54 2.21
CA GLY A 20 -6.96 13.53 3.65
C GLY A 20 -6.61 12.22 4.40
N GLY A 21 -5.51 11.55 4.06
CA GLY A 21 -5.08 10.31 4.72
C GLY A 21 -4.01 10.54 5.79
N ARG A 22 -4.18 9.97 7.00
CA ARG A 22 -3.18 10.02 8.08
C ARG A 22 -2.51 8.65 8.24
N GLY A 23 -1.18 8.58 8.13
CA GLY A 23 -0.39 7.41 8.54
C GLY A 23 -0.26 7.31 10.07
N VAL A 24 0.31 6.23 10.59
CA VAL A 24 0.51 6.04 12.05
C VAL A 24 1.71 6.85 12.55
N ASP A 25 1.48 7.66 13.60
CA ASP A 25 2.53 8.28 14.38
C ASP A 25 3.30 7.22 15.18
N ARG A 26 4.53 6.93 14.74
CA ARG A 26 5.41 5.92 15.35
C ARG A 26 5.88 6.29 16.76
N SER A 27 5.74 7.55 17.16
CA SER A 27 6.07 7.98 18.53
C SER A 27 4.93 7.71 19.53
N ALA A 28 3.69 7.59 19.03
CA ALA A 28 2.49 7.43 19.85
C ALA A 28 1.99 5.98 19.96
N VAL A 29 2.62 5.06 19.22
CA VAL A 29 2.24 3.64 19.13
C VAL A 29 3.44 2.75 19.48
N PRO A 30 3.26 1.64 20.23
CA PRO A 30 4.34 0.69 20.47
C PRO A 30 4.99 0.24 19.14
N ALA A 31 6.31 0.42 19.01
CA ALA A 31 7.03 0.24 17.76
C ALA A 31 6.84 -1.17 17.14
N ALA A 32 6.72 -2.20 17.98
CA ALA A 32 6.49 -3.58 17.53
C ALA A 32 5.13 -3.78 16.81
N LEU A 33 4.13 -2.95 17.08
CA LEU A 33 2.80 -3.07 16.48
C LEU A 33 2.67 -2.32 15.16
N VAL A 34 3.49 -1.30 14.92
CA VAL A 34 3.43 -0.47 13.70
C VAL A 34 3.46 -1.33 12.42
N PRO A 35 4.39 -2.29 12.26
CA PRO A 35 4.42 -3.15 11.08
C PRO A 35 3.18 -4.04 10.95
N LEU A 36 2.50 -4.38 12.04
CA LEU A 36 1.26 -5.17 12.00
C LEU A 36 0.12 -4.34 11.42
N PHE A 37 -0.03 -3.08 11.85
CA PHE A 37 -1.04 -2.17 11.31
C PHE A 37 -0.80 -1.87 9.82
N GLU A 38 0.45 -1.62 9.44
CA GLU A 38 0.83 -1.38 8.04
C GLU A 38 0.54 -2.62 7.18
N ARG A 39 0.97 -3.81 7.59
CA ARG A 39 0.73 -5.05 6.82
C ARG A 39 -0.73 -5.44 6.76
N ALA A 40 -1.48 -5.30 7.84
CA ALA A 40 -2.91 -5.61 7.86
C ALA A 40 -3.69 -4.64 6.96
N ALA A 41 -3.39 -3.34 7.01
CA ALA A 41 -4.05 -2.38 6.13
C ALA A 41 -3.79 -2.68 4.65
N VAL A 42 -2.56 -3.06 4.28
CA VAL A 42 -2.23 -3.47 2.91
C VAL A 42 -2.95 -4.78 2.54
N SER A 43 -2.88 -5.80 3.40
CA SER A 43 -3.46 -7.13 3.13
C SER A 43 -4.97 -7.10 2.92
N TYR A 44 -5.66 -6.15 3.56
CA TYR A 44 -7.11 -6.00 3.47
C TYR A 44 -7.55 -4.72 2.76
N GLU A 45 -6.62 -4.08 2.02
CA GLU A 45 -6.87 -2.95 1.14
C GLU A 45 -7.63 -1.81 1.85
N LEU A 46 -7.16 -1.42 3.03
CA LEU A 46 -7.80 -0.42 3.88
C LEU A 46 -7.39 1.02 3.55
N GLY A 47 -6.63 1.26 2.48
CA GLY A 47 -6.23 2.62 2.13
C GLY A 47 -5.21 3.23 3.09
N VAL A 48 -4.76 4.43 2.75
CA VAL A 48 -3.77 5.21 3.52
C VAL A 48 -4.20 5.54 4.96
N GLN A 49 -5.50 5.56 5.27
CA GLN A 49 -6.02 5.77 6.63
C GLN A 49 -6.03 4.48 7.46
N GLY A 50 -5.97 3.31 6.80
CA GLY A 50 -6.11 2.00 7.42
C GLY A 50 -5.18 1.77 8.61
N PRO A 51 -3.85 2.01 8.49
CA PRO A 51 -2.93 1.78 9.60
C PRO A 51 -3.29 2.61 10.85
N ALA A 52 -3.65 3.89 10.68
CA ALA A 52 -4.00 4.77 11.78
C ALA A 52 -5.35 4.40 12.42
N ILE A 53 -6.31 3.93 11.62
CA ILE A 53 -7.59 3.42 12.12
C ILE A 53 -7.39 2.12 12.91
N LEU A 54 -6.59 1.18 12.42
CA LEU A 54 -6.29 -0.06 13.14
C LEU A 54 -5.56 0.23 14.46
N ALA A 55 -4.56 1.10 14.45
CA ALA A 55 -3.88 1.53 15.67
C ALA A 55 -4.85 2.17 16.68
N ALA A 56 -5.74 3.04 16.21
CA ALA A 56 -6.75 3.68 17.05
C ALA A 56 -7.76 2.69 17.61
N LEU A 57 -8.24 1.75 16.80
CA LEU A 57 -9.13 0.68 17.23
C LEU A 57 -8.46 -0.17 18.31
N THR A 58 -7.25 -0.68 18.07
CA THR A 58 -6.51 -1.48 19.06
C THR A 58 -6.23 -0.70 20.36
N LYS A 59 -5.96 0.61 20.26
CA LYS A 59 -5.84 1.50 21.43
C LYS A 59 -7.16 1.61 22.21
N VAL A 60 -8.28 1.79 21.52
CA VAL A 60 -9.60 1.95 22.15
C VAL A 60 -10.08 0.64 22.79
N GLU A 61 -9.80 -0.50 22.15
CA GLU A 61 -10.29 -1.80 22.61
C GLU A 61 -9.51 -2.36 23.79
N SER A 62 -8.17 -2.31 23.75
CA SER A 62 -7.32 -3.02 24.73
C SER A 62 -6.21 -2.16 25.32
N ASP A 63 -6.15 -0.88 24.95
CA ASP A 63 -5.01 -0.01 25.23
C ASP A 63 -3.67 -0.64 24.80
N PHE A 64 -3.64 -1.15 23.57
CA PHE A 64 -2.51 -1.91 23.01
C PHE A 64 -2.13 -3.14 23.83
N GLY A 65 -3.14 -3.93 24.22
CA GLY A 65 -2.97 -5.20 24.92
C GLY A 65 -2.78 -5.11 26.43
N ARG A 66 -3.00 -3.94 27.04
CA ARG A 66 -3.00 -3.80 28.51
C ARG A 66 -4.19 -4.48 29.17
N ASP A 67 -5.34 -4.51 28.49
CA ASP A 67 -6.52 -5.27 28.90
C ASP A 67 -7.03 -6.11 27.72
N LEU A 68 -6.88 -7.43 27.84
CA LEU A 68 -7.32 -8.40 26.81
C LEU A 68 -8.68 -9.02 27.16
N GLY A 69 -9.40 -8.45 28.12
CA GLY A 69 -10.70 -8.91 28.56
C GLY A 69 -10.68 -10.28 29.26
N PRO A 70 -11.85 -10.93 29.38
CA PRO A 70 -13.10 -10.58 28.71
C PRO A 70 -13.74 -9.29 29.22
N SER A 71 -14.40 -8.56 28.32
CA SER A 71 -15.32 -7.47 28.70
C SER A 71 -16.64 -8.01 29.24
N SER A 72 -17.51 -7.12 29.75
CA SER A 72 -18.87 -7.48 30.19
C SER A 72 -19.74 -8.09 29.07
N ALA A 73 -19.44 -7.80 27.81
CA ALA A 73 -20.09 -8.39 26.65
C ALA A 73 -19.46 -9.73 26.20
N GLY A 74 -18.39 -10.18 26.87
CA GLY A 74 -17.67 -11.40 26.53
C GLY A 74 -16.66 -11.25 25.39
N ALA A 75 -16.39 -10.03 24.94
CA ALA A 75 -15.35 -9.76 23.95
C ALA A 75 -13.94 -9.93 24.54
N VAL A 76 -13.00 -10.49 23.77
CA VAL A 76 -11.65 -10.87 24.21
C VAL A 76 -10.56 -10.44 23.23
N GLY A 77 -9.35 -10.31 23.75
CA GLY A 77 -8.14 -10.18 22.94
C GLY A 77 -7.80 -8.75 22.53
N TRP A 78 -6.80 -8.62 21.65
CA TRP A 78 -6.19 -7.32 21.33
C TRP A 78 -7.14 -6.30 20.71
N THR A 79 -8.15 -6.79 19.99
CA THR A 79 -9.18 -5.96 19.37
C THR A 79 -10.57 -6.32 19.87
N GLN A 80 -10.67 -6.96 21.04
CA GLN A 80 -11.94 -7.23 21.73
C GLN A 80 -13.02 -7.86 20.81
N PHE A 81 -12.69 -8.99 20.18
CA PHE A 81 -13.66 -9.72 19.38
C PHE A 81 -14.65 -10.48 20.25
N LEU A 82 -15.94 -10.45 19.89
CA LEU A 82 -16.90 -11.42 20.37
C LEU A 82 -16.58 -12.82 19.80
N PRO A 83 -16.79 -13.91 20.57
CA PRO A 83 -16.53 -15.26 20.09
C PRO A 83 -17.26 -15.63 18.79
N SER A 84 -18.45 -15.10 18.56
CA SER A 84 -19.21 -15.29 17.31
C SER A 84 -18.53 -14.64 16.12
N THR A 85 -18.11 -13.39 16.26
CA THR A 85 -17.41 -12.64 15.22
C THR A 85 -16.04 -13.27 14.93
N TRP A 86 -15.32 -13.71 15.96
CA TRP A 86 -14.03 -14.40 15.80
C TRP A 86 -14.14 -15.67 14.96
N ARG A 87 -15.20 -16.47 15.13
CA ARG A 87 -15.42 -17.67 14.30
C ARG A 87 -15.52 -17.38 12.81
N THR A 88 -15.93 -16.18 12.42
CA THR A 88 -16.06 -15.78 11.01
C THR A 88 -14.80 -15.09 10.49
N TYR A 89 -14.23 -14.18 11.28
CA TYR A 89 -13.19 -13.25 10.82
C TYR A 89 -11.78 -13.55 11.35
N GLY A 90 -11.64 -14.41 12.35
CA GLY A 90 -10.36 -14.87 12.86
C GLY A 90 -9.48 -15.43 11.74
N VAL A 91 -8.19 -15.13 11.82
CA VAL A 91 -7.16 -15.53 10.85
C VAL A 91 -5.86 -15.78 11.59
N ASP A 92 -5.14 -16.82 11.19
CA ASP A 92 -3.78 -17.12 11.63
C ASP A 92 -2.83 -16.29 10.75
N ALA A 93 -2.41 -15.14 11.27
CA ALA A 93 -1.64 -14.14 10.55
C ALA A 93 -0.13 -14.22 10.85
N ASP A 94 0.26 -14.82 11.97
CA ASP A 94 1.66 -15.11 12.29
C ASP A 94 2.12 -16.51 11.84
N GLY A 95 1.20 -17.37 11.41
CA GLY A 95 1.47 -18.64 10.75
C GLY A 95 1.81 -19.78 11.72
N ASP A 96 1.35 -19.68 12.97
CA ASP A 96 1.63 -20.67 14.02
C ASP A 96 0.70 -21.90 13.97
N GLY A 97 -0.27 -21.90 13.04
CA GLY A 97 -1.26 -22.95 12.84
C GLY A 97 -2.56 -22.73 13.59
N ARG A 98 -2.73 -21.61 14.30
CA ARG A 98 -3.91 -21.33 15.12
C ARG A 98 -4.28 -19.84 15.15
N ALA A 99 -5.48 -19.53 14.66
CA ALA A 99 -6.08 -18.21 14.89
C ALA A 99 -6.42 -17.98 16.39
N ASP A 100 -5.67 -17.11 17.07
CA ASP A 100 -5.84 -16.74 18.48
C ASP A 100 -6.16 -15.23 18.65
N PRO A 101 -7.32 -14.84 19.25
CA PRO A 101 -7.61 -13.43 19.51
C PRO A 101 -6.62 -12.76 20.48
N ARG A 102 -5.81 -13.54 21.20
CA ARG A 102 -4.74 -13.05 22.07
C ARG A 102 -3.38 -12.93 21.36
N SER A 103 -3.24 -13.38 20.12
CA SER A 103 -2.12 -12.97 19.25
C SER A 103 -2.40 -11.58 18.69
N ALA A 104 -1.42 -10.67 18.80
CA ALA A 104 -1.55 -9.32 18.26
C ALA A 104 -1.68 -9.34 16.74
N ALA A 105 -0.90 -10.21 16.07
CA ALA A 105 -0.89 -10.33 14.62
C ALA A 105 -2.26 -10.78 14.11
N ASP A 106 -2.76 -11.89 14.67
CA ASP A 106 -4.06 -12.47 14.29
C ASP A 106 -5.22 -11.50 14.53
N ALA A 107 -5.27 -10.89 15.72
CA ALA A 107 -6.35 -9.99 16.08
C ALA A 107 -6.38 -8.73 15.20
N ILE A 108 -5.22 -8.12 14.92
CA ILE A 108 -5.12 -6.93 14.08
C ILE A 108 -5.51 -7.27 12.62
N HIS A 109 -5.03 -8.40 12.09
CA HIS A 109 -5.40 -8.85 10.75
C HIS A 109 -6.89 -9.24 10.67
N ALA A 110 -7.45 -9.90 11.68
CA ALA A 110 -8.88 -10.20 11.76
C ALA A 110 -9.73 -8.92 11.84
N ALA A 111 -9.30 -7.91 12.59
CA ALA A 111 -9.98 -6.62 12.66
C ALA A 111 -9.97 -5.90 11.32
N ALA A 112 -8.84 -5.91 10.61
CA ALA A 112 -8.74 -5.34 9.28
C ALA A 112 -9.65 -6.06 8.26
N ARG A 113 -9.66 -7.40 8.29
CA ARG A 113 -10.56 -8.24 7.49
C ARG A 113 -12.03 -7.91 7.76
N TYR A 114 -12.38 -7.74 9.03
CA TYR A 114 -13.76 -7.45 9.42
C TYR A 114 -14.20 -6.04 8.98
N LEU A 115 -13.37 -5.02 9.20
CA LEU A 115 -13.63 -3.65 8.74
C LEU A 115 -13.82 -3.58 7.23
N ARG A 116 -13.00 -4.31 6.46
CA ARG A 116 -13.15 -4.44 5.00
C ARG A 116 -14.51 -5.04 4.62
N ALA A 117 -14.93 -6.11 5.29
CA ALA A 117 -16.24 -6.73 5.07
C ALA A 117 -17.41 -5.78 5.42
N LEU A 118 -17.20 -4.85 6.36
CA LEU A 118 -18.18 -3.85 6.77
C LEU A 118 -18.22 -2.60 5.88
N GLY A 119 -17.34 -2.50 4.87
CA GLY A 119 -17.37 -1.45 3.86
C GLY A 119 -16.20 -0.45 3.91
N ALA A 120 -15.21 -0.65 4.78
CA ALA A 120 -13.96 0.10 4.70
C ALA A 120 -13.18 -0.23 3.42
N PRO A 121 -12.41 0.72 2.84
CA PRO A 121 -12.25 2.11 3.27
C PRO A 121 -13.29 3.07 2.70
N ARG A 122 -14.31 2.58 1.96
CA ARG A 122 -15.30 3.43 1.29
C ARG A 122 -16.13 4.26 2.27
N ASP A 123 -16.48 3.68 3.41
CA ASP A 123 -17.23 4.35 4.47
C ASP A 123 -16.74 3.90 5.86
N TRP A 124 -15.79 4.66 6.42
CA TRP A 124 -15.21 4.38 7.74
C TRP A 124 -16.21 4.49 8.88
N ARG A 125 -17.13 5.46 8.84
CA ARG A 125 -18.13 5.63 9.91
C ARG A 125 -19.06 4.43 9.94
N ARG A 126 -19.57 4.00 8.78
CA ARG A 126 -20.39 2.79 8.67
C ARG A 126 -19.63 1.54 9.11
N ALA A 127 -18.38 1.38 8.68
CA ALA A 127 -17.58 0.21 9.04
C ALA A 127 -17.33 0.13 10.55
N LEU A 128 -16.96 1.24 11.19
CA LEU A 128 -16.75 1.30 12.63
C LEU A 128 -18.06 1.11 13.41
N PHE A 129 -19.18 1.64 12.92
CA PHE A 129 -20.49 1.39 13.54
C PHE A 129 -20.92 -0.08 13.42
N GLY A 130 -20.56 -0.74 12.32
CA GLY A 130 -20.76 -2.17 12.14
C GLY A 130 -19.85 -3.02 13.03
N TYR A 131 -18.67 -2.51 13.39
CA TYR A 131 -17.74 -3.15 14.32
C TYR A 131 -18.27 -3.05 15.76
N ASN A 132 -18.73 -1.87 16.14
CA ASN A 132 -19.31 -1.57 17.45
C ASN A 132 -20.48 -0.60 17.25
N HIS A 133 -21.70 -1.04 17.56
CA HIS A 133 -22.97 -0.35 17.31
C HIS A 133 -23.22 0.87 18.23
N ALA A 134 -22.22 1.72 18.39
CA ALA A 134 -22.31 2.91 19.20
C ALA A 134 -21.60 4.10 18.54
N ASP A 135 -22.33 5.20 18.34
CA ASP A 135 -21.77 6.40 17.72
C ASP A 135 -20.59 6.98 18.52
N TRP A 136 -20.67 6.91 19.86
CA TRP A 136 -19.56 7.36 20.73
C TRP A 136 -18.28 6.57 20.48
N TYR A 137 -18.38 5.28 20.11
CA TYR A 137 -17.23 4.45 19.77
C TYR A 137 -16.64 4.88 18.44
N VAL A 138 -17.50 5.07 17.43
CA VAL A 138 -17.09 5.55 16.10
C VAL A 138 -16.31 6.86 16.21
N ASP A 139 -16.88 7.84 16.91
CA ASP A 139 -16.23 9.14 17.12
C ASP A 139 -14.93 8.99 17.90
N ARG A 140 -14.89 8.15 18.94
CA ARG A 140 -13.68 7.89 19.73
C ARG A 140 -12.56 7.28 18.90
N VAL A 141 -12.85 6.31 18.03
CA VAL A 141 -11.83 5.70 17.15
C VAL A 141 -11.34 6.70 16.11
N LEU A 142 -12.24 7.46 15.47
CA LEU A 142 -11.85 8.47 14.48
C LEU A 142 -11.01 9.60 15.12
N ASP A 143 -11.37 10.05 16.32
CA ASP A 143 -10.60 11.02 17.10
C ASP A 143 -9.24 10.47 17.51
N THR A 144 -9.20 9.21 17.93
CA THR A 144 -7.94 8.56 18.31
C THR A 144 -7.05 8.37 17.09
N SER A 145 -7.61 8.03 15.93
CA SER A 145 -6.89 7.96 14.65
C SER A 145 -6.38 9.34 14.20
N ARG A 146 -7.07 10.43 14.58
CA ARG A 146 -6.55 11.80 14.41
C ARG A 146 -5.34 12.11 15.27
N ARG A 147 -5.31 11.62 16.52
CA ARG A 147 -4.21 11.86 17.47
C ARG A 147 -3.01 10.93 17.23
N LEU A 148 -3.28 9.67 16.93
CA LEU A 148 -2.28 8.68 16.56
C LEU A 148 -1.86 8.80 15.10
N GLY A 149 -2.47 9.72 14.36
CA GLY A 149 -2.10 10.02 13.00
C GLY A 149 -1.29 11.30 12.95
N GLN A 150 -0.18 11.30 12.23
CA GLN A 150 0.57 12.53 11.97
C GLN A 150 -0.26 13.44 11.04
N PRO A 151 -0.41 14.76 11.32
CA PRO A 151 -1.00 15.70 10.37
C PRO A 151 -0.15 15.77 9.11
N ALA A 152 -0.81 15.90 7.96
CA ALA A 152 -0.14 16.00 6.66
C ALA A 152 0.78 17.24 6.47
N ALA A 153 1.05 18.02 7.53
CA ALA A 153 1.97 19.15 7.49
C ALA A 153 3.45 18.74 7.62
N GLU A 154 3.74 17.59 8.24
CA GLU A 154 5.03 16.89 8.11
C GLU A 154 5.08 16.04 6.82
N VAL A 155 4.02 16.16 6.01
CA VAL A 155 3.77 15.52 4.71
C VAL A 155 3.60 16.61 3.63
N GLN A 156 4.26 17.77 3.81
CA GLN A 156 4.45 18.78 2.74
C GLN A 156 5.38 18.31 1.60
N GLY A 157 5.63 17.00 1.48
CA GLY A 157 6.30 16.37 0.34
C GLY A 157 5.38 15.59 -0.61
N ILE A 158 4.07 15.42 -0.32
CA ILE A 158 3.23 14.47 -1.10
C ILE A 158 2.40 15.13 -2.22
N CYS A 159 2.11 16.43 -2.16
CA CYS A 159 1.47 17.15 -3.28
C CYS A 159 2.42 18.11 -4.01
N ALA A 160 3.60 18.37 -3.43
CA ALA A 160 4.68 19.14 -4.04
C ALA A 160 5.88 18.24 -4.32
N TRP A 161 5.68 17.09 -4.97
CA TRP A 161 6.79 16.23 -5.40
C TRP A 161 7.68 16.99 -6.40
N THR A 162 8.66 17.74 -5.89
CA THR A 162 9.96 17.82 -6.55
C THR A 162 10.69 16.54 -6.16
N VAL A 163 10.61 15.52 -7.01
CA VAL A 163 11.36 14.26 -6.82
C VAL A 163 12.84 14.61 -6.72
N PRO A 164 13.53 14.42 -5.57
CA PRO A 164 14.96 14.21 -5.63
C PRO A 164 15.17 12.83 -6.25
N GLU A 165 16.19 12.73 -7.10
CA GLU A 165 16.67 11.53 -7.81
C GLU A 165 16.37 10.18 -7.11
N GLY A 166 16.04 9.14 -7.88
CA GLY A 166 15.83 7.79 -7.35
C GLY A 166 16.95 7.38 -6.40
N ARG A 167 16.62 6.79 -5.24
CA ARG A 167 17.66 6.40 -4.28
C ARG A 167 18.32 5.13 -4.79
N LYS A 168 19.61 5.22 -5.08
CA LYS A 168 20.44 4.08 -5.46
C LYS A 168 20.75 3.22 -4.24
N LEU A 169 20.18 2.01 -4.18
CA LEU A 169 20.55 1.00 -3.21
C LEU A 169 21.66 0.12 -3.78
N VAL A 170 22.74 -0.03 -3.03
CA VAL A 170 23.94 -0.81 -3.39
C VAL A 170 24.02 -2.06 -2.54
N GLY A 171 24.71 -3.11 -3.03
CA GLY A 171 25.02 -4.29 -2.22
C GLY A 171 24.27 -5.57 -2.57
N GLY A 172 23.74 -5.68 -3.79
CA GLY A 172 22.92 -6.82 -4.17
C GLY A 172 21.60 -6.89 -3.39
N GLY A 173 20.80 -7.93 -3.65
CA GLY A 173 19.49 -8.22 -3.08
C GLY A 173 19.18 -9.71 -3.23
N ARG A 174 18.12 -10.17 -2.57
CA ARG A 174 17.61 -11.55 -2.71
C ARG A 174 16.27 -11.52 -3.43
N ILE A 175 15.99 -12.58 -4.18
CA ILE A 175 14.63 -12.79 -4.67
C ILE A 175 13.76 -13.25 -3.51
N VAL A 176 12.69 -12.52 -3.26
CA VAL A 176 11.72 -12.77 -2.19
C VAL A 176 10.31 -12.71 -2.77
N GLU A 177 9.36 -13.39 -2.13
CA GLU A 177 7.96 -13.30 -2.51
C GLU A 177 7.43 -11.87 -2.38
N ILE A 178 6.54 -11.47 -3.30
CA ILE A 178 5.84 -10.19 -3.22
C ILE A 178 4.64 -10.37 -2.28
N PRO A 179 4.59 -9.67 -1.13
CA PRO A 179 3.46 -9.80 -0.22
C PRO A 179 2.12 -9.54 -0.91
N GLY A 180 1.17 -10.47 -0.76
CA GLY A 180 -0.15 -10.39 -1.38
C GLY A 180 -0.18 -10.61 -2.89
N SER A 181 0.85 -11.22 -3.48
CA SER A 181 0.86 -11.71 -4.88
C SER A 181 1.40 -13.15 -4.91
N PRO A 182 0.55 -14.16 -4.60
CA PRO A 182 0.99 -15.55 -4.48
C PRO A 182 1.65 -16.06 -5.76
N GLY A 183 2.82 -16.70 -5.64
CA GLY A 183 3.59 -17.21 -6.78
C GLY A 183 4.54 -16.19 -7.40
N GLU A 184 4.36 -14.90 -7.10
CA GLU A 184 5.20 -13.83 -7.62
C GLU A 184 6.34 -13.47 -6.66
N SER A 185 7.51 -13.19 -7.23
CA SER A 185 8.70 -12.81 -6.47
C SER A 185 9.44 -11.66 -7.13
N ILE A 186 10.30 -10.95 -6.39
CA ILE A 186 11.07 -9.81 -6.90
C ILE A 186 12.34 -9.60 -6.07
N ASP A 187 13.29 -8.80 -6.54
CA ASP A 187 14.40 -8.33 -5.71
C ASP A 187 13.87 -7.61 -4.45
N GLU A 188 14.31 -8.04 -3.27
CA GLU A 188 13.82 -7.57 -1.96
C GLU A 188 13.86 -6.05 -1.79
N ARG A 189 14.75 -5.37 -2.52
CA ARG A 189 14.89 -3.91 -2.53
C ARG A 189 13.69 -3.21 -3.17
N LEU A 190 12.99 -3.87 -4.10
CA LEU A 190 11.86 -3.34 -4.86
C LEU A 190 10.50 -3.62 -4.22
N VAL A 191 10.43 -4.48 -3.20
CA VAL A 191 9.17 -4.86 -2.55
C VAL A 191 8.38 -3.63 -2.10
N LYS A 192 9.04 -2.63 -1.52
CA LYS A 192 8.38 -1.40 -1.07
C LYS A 192 7.79 -0.58 -2.21
N ASP A 193 8.51 -0.47 -3.32
CA ASP A 193 8.04 0.24 -4.51
C ASP A 193 6.80 -0.46 -5.08
N VAL A 194 6.88 -1.78 -5.25
CA VAL A 194 5.77 -2.58 -5.79
C VAL A 194 4.52 -2.44 -4.92
N LEU A 195 4.65 -2.58 -3.60
CA LEU A 195 3.51 -2.42 -2.69
C LEU A 195 2.92 -1.00 -2.73
N LEU A 196 3.78 0.02 -2.84
CA LEU A 196 3.34 1.41 -2.98
C LEU A 196 2.57 1.65 -4.29
N LEU A 197 3.04 1.10 -5.41
CA LEU A 197 2.39 1.22 -6.71
C LEU A 197 1.06 0.47 -6.74
N ARG A 198 1.01 -0.74 -6.19
CA ARG A 198 -0.23 -1.53 -6.06
C ARG A 198 -1.29 -0.79 -5.26
N GLU A 199 -0.91 -0.20 -4.14
CA GLU A 199 -1.83 0.57 -3.30
C GLU A 199 -2.31 1.83 -4.03
N ARG A 200 -1.41 2.54 -4.71
CA ARG A 200 -1.74 3.81 -5.37
C ARG A 200 -2.60 3.65 -6.63
N PHE A 201 -2.39 2.58 -7.38
CA PHE A 201 -3.00 2.37 -8.70
C PHE A 201 -3.85 1.08 -8.76
N HIS A 202 -4.17 0.46 -7.62
CA HIS A 202 -5.04 -0.72 -7.53
C HIS A 202 -4.63 -1.84 -8.50
N LEU A 203 -3.38 -2.29 -8.38
CA LEU A 203 -2.77 -3.21 -9.35
C LEU A 203 -2.70 -4.64 -8.83
N LEU A 204 -2.79 -5.59 -9.75
CA LEU A 204 -2.39 -6.97 -9.58
C LEU A 204 -1.04 -7.19 -10.29
N ILE A 205 -0.10 -7.82 -9.60
CA ILE A 205 1.15 -8.28 -10.21
C ILE A 205 0.88 -9.64 -10.84
N THR A 206 1.19 -9.77 -12.12
CA THR A 206 1.01 -11.01 -12.90
C THR A 206 2.32 -11.68 -13.27
N ASP A 207 3.42 -10.94 -13.19
CA ASP A 207 4.76 -11.52 -13.32
C ASP A 207 5.77 -10.64 -12.58
N GLY A 208 6.80 -11.27 -12.01
CA GLY A 208 7.92 -10.64 -11.32
C GLY A 208 9.24 -11.27 -11.74
N TYR A 209 9.92 -11.93 -10.81
CA TYR A 209 11.09 -12.74 -11.11
C TYR A 209 10.69 -14.05 -11.80
N ALA A 210 11.17 -14.24 -13.01
CA ALA A 210 10.96 -15.44 -13.80
C ALA A 210 12.28 -15.91 -14.45
N ALA A 211 12.79 -17.06 -14.02
CA ALA A 211 14.08 -17.60 -14.48
C ALA A 211 14.06 -18.14 -15.93
N SER A 212 12.88 -18.28 -16.52
CA SER A 212 12.63 -18.78 -17.88
C SER A 212 11.29 -18.26 -18.41
N GLY A 213 11.03 -18.37 -19.71
CA GLY A 213 9.79 -17.85 -20.32
C GLY A 213 9.87 -16.40 -20.78
N HIS A 214 10.94 -15.69 -20.39
CA HIS A 214 11.22 -14.31 -20.75
C HIS A 214 12.52 -14.16 -21.54
N ALA A 215 12.71 -13.00 -22.17
CA ALA A 215 13.96 -12.65 -22.85
C ALA A 215 15.14 -12.84 -21.90
N ALA A 216 16.18 -13.55 -22.35
CA ALA A 216 17.29 -13.97 -21.50
C ALA A 216 18.15 -12.79 -21.00
N ASP A 217 17.97 -11.62 -21.60
CA ASP A 217 18.60 -10.34 -21.29
C ASP A 217 17.61 -9.30 -20.72
N GLY A 218 16.35 -9.68 -20.50
CA GLY A 218 15.34 -8.83 -19.87
C GLY A 218 15.45 -8.77 -18.34
N GLU A 219 14.68 -7.88 -17.74
CA GLU A 219 14.73 -7.60 -16.29
C GLU A 219 13.93 -8.60 -15.43
N HIS A 220 13.02 -9.40 -16.02
CA HIS A 220 12.30 -10.48 -15.30
C HIS A 220 13.26 -11.55 -14.75
N PRO A 221 14.18 -12.15 -15.52
CA PRO A 221 15.20 -13.06 -14.98
C PRO A 221 16.14 -12.46 -13.93
N LEU A 222 16.17 -11.13 -13.79
CA LEU A 222 16.94 -10.43 -12.77
C LEU A 222 16.12 -10.11 -11.52
N GLY A 223 14.79 -10.26 -11.58
CA GLY A 223 13.86 -9.84 -10.53
C GLY A 223 13.76 -8.33 -10.39
N LEU A 224 13.97 -7.60 -11.49
CA LEU A 224 14.03 -6.13 -11.54
C LEU A 224 12.92 -5.52 -12.40
N ALA A 225 11.89 -6.32 -12.70
CA ALA A 225 10.70 -5.90 -13.39
C ALA A 225 9.44 -6.53 -12.78
N VAL A 226 8.29 -5.92 -13.08
CA VAL A 226 6.97 -6.48 -12.86
C VAL A 226 6.07 -6.24 -14.07
N ASP A 227 5.22 -7.21 -14.35
CA ASP A 227 4.05 -7.03 -15.20
C ASP A 227 2.82 -6.82 -14.33
N VAL A 228 2.04 -5.79 -14.65
CA VAL A 228 0.86 -5.41 -13.87
C VAL A 228 -0.39 -5.28 -14.71
N VAL A 229 -1.51 -5.70 -14.13
CA VAL A 229 -2.85 -5.56 -14.69
C VAL A 229 -3.77 -4.92 -13.64
N PRO A 230 -5.00 -4.52 -14.00
CA PRO A 230 -5.98 -4.05 -13.02
C PRO A 230 -6.21 -5.12 -11.94
N GLY A 231 -6.04 -4.74 -10.67
CA GLY A 231 -6.31 -5.60 -9.53
C GLY A 231 -7.75 -5.51 -9.04
N PRO A 232 -8.08 -6.17 -7.91
CA PRO A 232 -9.40 -6.06 -7.30
C PRO A 232 -9.81 -4.60 -7.07
N GLY A 233 -10.93 -4.19 -7.69
CA GLY A 233 -11.42 -2.81 -7.60
C GLY A 233 -10.65 -1.77 -8.44
N GLY A 234 -9.59 -2.18 -9.15
CA GLY A 234 -8.86 -1.36 -10.10
C GLY A 234 -9.42 -1.44 -11.52
N SER A 235 -8.90 -0.57 -12.39
CA SER A 235 -9.29 -0.47 -13.80
C SER A 235 -8.09 -0.26 -14.70
N TRP A 236 -8.26 -0.47 -16.00
CA TRP A 236 -7.25 -0.05 -16.98
C TRP A 236 -6.98 1.46 -16.95
N GLY A 237 -7.92 2.27 -16.43
CA GLY A 237 -7.71 3.70 -16.18
C GLY A 237 -6.65 3.98 -15.11
N ASP A 238 -6.51 3.09 -14.12
CA ASP A 238 -5.47 3.20 -13.09
C ASP A 238 -4.10 2.78 -13.64
N VAL A 239 -4.07 1.73 -14.46
CA VAL A 239 -2.87 1.31 -15.21
C VAL A 239 -2.43 2.41 -16.18
N ASP A 240 -3.36 3.01 -16.92
CA ASP A 240 -3.17 4.18 -17.77
C ASP A 240 -2.56 5.36 -16.99
N ALA A 241 -3.02 5.58 -15.75
CA ALA A 241 -2.51 6.64 -14.88
C ALA A 241 -1.10 6.33 -14.38
N LEU A 242 -0.79 5.07 -14.05
CA LEU A 242 0.56 4.63 -13.71
C LEU A 242 1.51 4.78 -14.90
N ALA A 243 1.11 4.34 -16.09
CA ALA A 243 1.94 4.46 -17.30
C ALA A 243 2.30 5.92 -17.58
N ARG A 244 1.30 6.82 -17.65
CA ARG A 244 1.54 8.28 -17.83
C ARG A 244 2.34 8.91 -16.70
N TRP A 245 2.17 8.40 -15.48
CA TRP A 245 2.99 8.83 -14.37
C TRP A 245 4.43 8.37 -14.68
N ALA A 246 4.70 7.07 -14.73
CA ALA A 246 6.03 6.45 -14.83
C ALA A 246 6.82 6.91 -16.07
N GLU A 247 6.11 7.12 -17.17
CA GLU A 247 6.64 7.62 -18.43
C GLU A 247 5.72 8.73 -18.98
N PRO A 248 5.96 9.99 -18.61
CA PRO A 248 5.16 11.12 -19.10
C PRO A 248 5.30 11.38 -20.61
N SER A 249 6.31 10.79 -21.25
CA SER A 249 6.57 10.87 -22.68
C SER A 249 7.20 9.56 -23.14
N GLN A 250 6.65 8.93 -24.18
CA GLN A 250 7.10 7.62 -24.67
C GLN A 250 8.63 7.56 -24.85
N GLY A 251 9.25 6.50 -24.35
CA GLY A 251 10.70 6.29 -24.38
C GLY A 251 11.49 7.21 -23.42
N ARG A 252 10.81 7.88 -22.48
CA ARG A 252 11.43 8.76 -21.47
C ARG A 252 10.89 8.46 -20.07
N PRO A 253 11.13 7.25 -19.54
CA PRO A 253 10.71 6.89 -18.20
C PRO A 253 11.47 7.74 -17.18
N ARG A 254 10.75 8.22 -16.17
CA ARG A 254 11.39 8.95 -15.08
C ARG A 254 12.06 7.98 -14.10
N PRO A 255 13.09 8.41 -13.36
CA PRO A 255 13.59 7.62 -12.23
C PRO A 255 12.48 7.23 -11.25
N PRO A 256 12.57 6.04 -10.63
CA PRO A 256 13.63 5.05 -10.77
C PRO A 256 13.43 4.10 -11.97
N PHE A 257 12.46 4.34 -12.85
CA PHE A 257 12.15 3.41 -13.94
C PHE A 257 13.19 3.46 -15.05
N ARG A 258 13.56 2.28 -15.53
CA ARG A 258 14.44 2.06 -16.67
C ARG A 258 13.64 1.93 -17.95
N TRP A 259 12.55 1.18 -17.91
CA TRP A 259 11.63 1.02 -19.02
C TRP A 259 10.20 0.85 -18.52
N VAL A 260 9.27 1.35 -19.32
CA VAL A 260 7.82 1.29 -19.10
C VAL A 260 7.24 0.79 -20.42
N GLY A 261 6.81 -0.46 -20.46
CA GLY A 261 6.22 -1.07 -21.67
C GLY A 261 4.70 -0.88 -21.64
N TYR A 262 4.20 0.01 -22.48
CA TYR A 262 2.76 0.32 -22.56
C TYR A 262 2.34 0.83 -23.95
N ASP A 263 1.02 0.78 -24.21
CA ASP A 263 0.29 1.28 -25.40
C ASP A 263 1.16 1.80 -26.58
N GLY A 264 1.28 0.98 -27.62
CA GLY A 264 2.07 1.28 -28.82
C GLY A 264 3.43 0.57 -28.88
N ASP A 265 3.91 0.04 -27.75
CA ASP A 265 5.07 -0.86 -27.73
C ASP A 265 4.72 -2.26 -28.24
N ARG A 266 5.64 -2.84 -29.03
CA ARG A 266 5.45 -4.18 -29.59
C ARG A 266 5.37 -5.22 -28.47
N GLY A 267 4.18 -5.79 -28.26
CA GLY A 267 3.92 -6.81 -27.24
C GLY A 267 3.44 -6.29 -25.90
N HIS A 268 3.24 -4.97 -25.75
CA HIS A 268 2.84 -4.35 -24.48
C HIS A 268 1.76 -3.27 -24.70
N GLY A 269 0.66 -3.64 -25.37
CA GLY A 269 -0.45 -2.73 -25.64
C GLY A 269 -1.45 -2.61 -24.49
N ARG A 270 -2.37 -1.64 -24.58
CA ARG A 270 -3.48 -1.53 -23.63
C ARG A 270 -4.36 -2.78 -23.69
N GLY A 271 -4.48 -3.49 -22.56
CA GLY A 271 -5.28 -4.72 -22.45
C GLY A 271 -4.45 -5.99 -22.23
N ASP A 272 -3.13 -5.95 -22.44
CA ASP A 272 -2.23 -7.07 -22.15
C ASP A 272 -1.75 -7.00 -20.69
N HIS A 273 -0.82 -6.09 -20.42
CA HIS A 273 -0.31 -5.71 -19.10
C HIS A 273 0.52 -4.43 -19.27
N LEU A 274 0.85 -3.77 -18.16
CA LEU A 274 1.88 -2.72 -18.11
C LEU A 274 3.16 -3.35 -17.58
N HIS A 275 4.25 -3.23 -18.33
CA HIS A 275 5.57 -3.65 -17.87
C HIS A 275 6.30 -2.49 -17.20
N LEU A 276 6.90 -2.73 -16.04
CA LEU A 276 7.75 -1.75 -15.34
C LEU A 276 9.08 -2.40 -14.97
N SER A 277 10.20 -1.78 -15.35
CA SER A 277 11.53 -2.17 -14.88
C SER A 277 12.25 -1.01 -14.21
N TRP A 278 13.11 -1.33 -13.23
CA TRP A 278 13.86 -0.34 -12.46
C TRP A 278 15.27 -0.12 -13.02
N ARG A 279 15.82 1.08 -12.83
CA ARG A 279 17.21 1.39 -13.17
C ARG A 279 18.12 0.58 -12.27
N HIS A 280 19.07 -0.12 -12.86
CA HIS A 280 19.98 -1.00 -12.15
C HIS A 280 21.34 -1.05 -12.82
N ALA A 281 22.33 -1.60 -12.11
CA ALA A 281 23.65 -1.90 -12.64
C ALA A 281 23.55 -2.91 -13.77
N ASP A 282 24.48 -2.88 -14.72
CA ASP A 282 24.68 -4.03 -15.60
C ASP A 282 24.89 -5.29 -14.73
N ALA A 283 24.06 -6.31 -14.96
CA ALA A 283 24.06 -7.53 -14.19
C ALA A 283 24.88 -8.58 -14.95
N PRO A 284 26.13 -8.87 -14.54
CA PRO A 284 26.88 -9.96 -15.16
C PRO A 284 26.18 -11.27 -14.81
N SER A 285 25.86 -12.09 -15.81
CA SER A 285 25.40 -13.48 -15.69
C SER A 285 23.91 -13.80 -15.47
N ARG A 286 22.96 -12.93 -15.87
CA ARG A 286 21.52 -13.29 -15.99
C ARG A 286 20.88 -13.86 -14.72
N ARG A 287 21.43 -13.54 -13.55
CA ARG A 287 20.91 -13.96 -12.25
C ARG A 287 21.05 -12.80 -11.25
N PRO A 288 20.09 -12.65 -10.34
CA PRO A 288 20.17 -11.67 -9.28
C PRO A 288 21.37 -11.93 -8.36
N PRO A 289 21.87 -10.90 -7.67
CA PRO A 289 21.40 -9.52 -7.76
C PRO A 289 22.29 -8.56 -8.55
N ALA A 290 21.66 -7.58 -9.21
CA ALA A 290 22.38 -6.43 -9.72
C ALA A 290 23.09 -5.68 -8.56
N ALA A 291 24.31 -5.24 -8.81
CA ALA A 291 25.16 -4.58 -7.81
C ALA A 291 24.49 -3.33 -7.20
N TRP A 292 23.62 -2.68 -7.97
CA TRP A 292 22.77 -1.58 -7.51
C TRP A 292 21.43 -1.56 -8.24
N VAL A 293 20.41 -1.00 -7.60
CA VAL A 293 19.09 -0.68 -8.16
C VAL A 293 18.62 0.66 -7.61
N GLU A 294 18.00 1.50 -8.43
CA GLU A 294 17.30 2.71 -7.98
C GLU A 294 15.92 2.33 -7.48
N VAL A 295 15.48 2.93 -6.39
CA VAL A 295 14.15 2.74 -5.82
C VAL A 295 13.42 4.06 -5.66
N LEU A 296 12.11 4.00 -5.50
CA LEU A 296 11.31 5.16 -5.11
C LEU A 296 11.81 5.62 -3.75
N VAL A 297 12.15 6.90 -3.68
CA VAL A 297 12.46 7.53 -2.40
C VAL A 297 11.14 7.73 -1.69
N ALA A 298 10.83 6.86 -0.73
CA ALA A 298 9.82 7.21 0.25
C ALA A 298 10.30 8.50 0.96
N PRO A 299 9.47 9.55 1.05
CA PRO A 299 9.79 10.68 1.90
C PRO A 299 10.07 10.21 3.35
#